data_AF-A0A5R9LR16-F1
#
_entry.id   AF-A0A5R9LR16-F1
#
_cell.length_a   1.000
_cell.length_b   1.000
_cell.length_c   1.000
_cell.angle_alpha   90.00
_cell.angle_beta   90.00
_cell.angle_gamma   90.00
#
_symmetry.space_group_name_H-M   'P 1'
#
loop_
_entity.id
_entity.type
_entity.pdbx_description
1 polymer ?
#
loop_
_entity_poly.entity_id
_entity_poly.type
_entity_poly.pdbx_seq_one_letter_code
_entity_poly.pdbx_strand_id
1 'polypeptide(L)'
;MNRTRTLKVGVILALAAAVIAATTAAGSPDVTRTRVEQALAPTFANLYVQQAGILGVPGITAAGIDASAHCDRGGPKVADVGSGADWICMMTFHDDQHKVQTGKFELQIKADSTFVAGGPSKLIGLVTITDKTGTDVPNPVFEFDGALNPNG
;
A
#
# COMPACT_ATOMS: atom_id res chain seq x y z
N MET A 1 33.03 43.18 19.29
CA MET A 1 32.95 42.40 18.04
C MET A 1 32.36 40.99 18.16
N ASN A 2 32.31 40.33 19.34
CA ASN A 2 31.76 38.97 19.46
C ASN A 2 30.22 38.88 19.40
N ARG A 3 29.48 39.79 20.05
CA ARG A 3 28.01 39.71 20.16
C ARG A 3 27.27 39.73 18.82
N THR A 4 27.71 40.57 17.89
CA THR A 4 27.09 40.70 16.56
C THR A 4 27.28 39.46 15.70
N ARG A 5 28.40 38.72 15.91
CA ARG A 5 28.71 37.49 15.18
C ARG A 5 27.86 36.34 15.69
N THR A 6 27.67 36.24 17.01
CA THR A 6 26.79 35.24 17.65
C THR A 6 25.32 35.44 17.26
N LEU A 7 24.85 36.68 17.19
CA LEU A 7 23.47 36.98 16.79
C LEU A 7 23.19 36.55 15.34
N LYS A 8 24.10 36.84 14.42
CA LYS A 8 23.98 36.45 13.00
C LYS A 8 23.95 34.93 12.82
N VAL A 9 24.82 34.20 13.54
CA VAL A 9 24.85 32.74 13.50
C VAL A 9 23.56 32.14 14.06
N GLY A 10 23.04 32.68 15.17
CA GLY A 10 21.76 32.24 15.74
C GLY A 10 20.57 32.43 14.78
N VAL A 11 20.50 33.57 14.09
CA VAL A 11 19.45 33.84 13.10
C VAL A 11 19.54 32.89 11.90
N ILE A 12 20.74 32.62 11.38
CA ILE A 12 20.93 31.69 10.26
C ILE A 12 20.51 30.27 10.64
N LEU A 13 20.86 29.81 11.84
CA LEU A 13 20.46 28.49 12.35
C LEU A 13 18.94 28.38 12.54
N ALA A 14 18.30 29.42 13.07
CA ALA A 14 16.85 29.45 13.22
C ALA A 14 16.13 29.44 11.87
N LEU A 15 16.64 30.18 10.88
CA LEU A 15 16.11 30.17 9.52
C LEU A 15 16.30 28.81 8.84
N ALA A 16 17.48 28.19 8.97
CA ALA A 16 17.73 26.86 8.43
C ALA A 16 16.80 25.81 9.07
N ALA A 17 16.62 25.84 10.39
CA ALA A 17 15.71 24.96 11.10
C ALA A 17 14.24 25.18 10.67
N ALA A 18 13.82 26.42 10.49
CA ALA A 18 12.48 26.75 10.02
C ALA A 18 12.23 26.30 8.57
N VAL A 19 13.23 26.44 7.69
CA VAL A 19 13.15 25.95 6.30
C VAL A 19 13.08 24.43 6.27
N ILE A 20 13.90 23.73 7.05
CA ILE A 20 13.86 22.27 7.17
C ILE A 20 12.48 21.82 7.67
N ALA A 21 11.97 22.43 8.74
CA ALA A 21 10.65 22.11 9.30
C ALA A 21 9.49 22.39 8.32
N ALA A 22 9.56 23.48 7.56
CA ALA A 22 8.58 23.81 6.53
C ALA A 22 8.62 22.82 5.36
N THR A 23 9.81 22.35 4.96
CA THR A 23 9.94 21.34 3.90
C THR A 23 9.48 19.95 4.33
N THR A 24 9.60 19.60 5.61
CA THR A 24 9.06 18.32 6.14
C THR A 24 7.55 18.33 6.27
N ALA A 25 6.93 19.48 6.55
CA ALA A 25 5.47 19.61 6.63
C ALA A 25 4.79 19.64 5.24
N ALA A 26 5.57 19.88 4.17
CA ALA A 26 5.09 19.91 2.78
C ALA A 26 5.28 18.57 2.04
N GLY A 27 5.81 17.53 2.71
CA GLY A 27 6.16 16.24 2.11
C GLY A 27 5.05 15.22 2.26
N SER A 28 4.35 14.94 1.17
CA SER A 28 3.34 13.87 1.02
C SER A 28 2.09 14.05 1.89
N PRO A 29 0.88 13.72 1.41
CA PRO A 29 -0.22 13.50 2.35
C PRO A 29 0.22 12.32 3.22
N ASP A 30 0.05 12.42 4.54
CA ASP A 30 0.54 11.41 5.48
C ASP A 30 0.07 10.00 5.07
N VAL A 31 0.99 9.03 5.04
CA VAL A 31 0.62 7.61 4.98
C VAL A 31 -0.17 7.33 6.26
N THR A 32 -1.44 6.98 6.13
CA THR A 32 -2.35 6.72 7.26
C THR A 32 -3.09 5.42 7.00
N ARG A 33 -3.55 4.75 8.06
CA ARG A 33 -4.35 3.51 7.96
C ARG A 33 -5.45 3.61 6.90
N THR A 34 -6.27 4.65 6.99
CA THR A 34 -7.40 4.85 6.08
C THR A 34 -6.98 4.92 4.62
N ARG A 35 -5.89 5.66 4.31
CA ARG A 35 -5.40 5.76 2.93
C ARG A 35 -4.81 4.46 2.42
N VAL A 36 -4.15 3.69 3.30
CA VAL A 36 -3.64 2.35 2.97
C VAL A 36 -4.80 1.40 2.64
N GLU A 37 -5.81 1.34 3.51
CA GLU A 37 -7.00 0.49 3.31
C GLU A 37 -7.76 0.87 2.03
N GLN A 38 -7.95 2.18 1.79
CA GLN A 38 -8.62 2.71 0.60
C GLN A 38 -7.85 2.45 -0.71
N ALA A 39 -6.53 2.28 -0.66
CA ALA A 39 -5.73 2.00 -1.84
C ALA A 39 -5.54 0.49 -2.08
N LEU A 40 -5.32 -0.29 -1.02
CA LEU A 40 -5.01 -1.71 -1.10
C LEU A 40 -6.18 -2.52 -1.66
N ALA A 41 -7.36 -2.38 -1.06
CA ALA A 41 -8.52 -3.19 -1.41
C ALA A 41 -8.96 -3.05 -2.89
N PRO A 42 -9.14 -1.84 -3.45
CA PRO A 42 -9.49 -1.72 -4.86
C PRO A 42 -8.36 -2.13 -5.80
N THR A 43 -7.09 -1.89 -5.45
CA THR A 43 -5.95 -2.37 -6.24
C THR A 43 -6.00 -3.89 -6.37
N PHE A 44 -6.14 -4.59 -5.24
CA PHE A 44 -6.27 -6.05 -5.21
C PHE A 44 -7.46 -6.54 -6.04
N ALA A 45 -8.65 -5.95 -5.86
CA ALA A 45 -9.84 -6.37 -6.58
C ALA A 45 -9.70 -6.24 -8.11
N ASN A 46 -9.07 -5.16 -8.59
CA ASN A 46 -8.81 -4.97 -10.02
C ASN A 46 -7.79 -5.99 -10.57
N LEU A 47 -6.74 -6.29 -9.80
CA LEU A 47 -5.76 -7.31 -10.19
C LEU A 47 -6.35 -8.72 -10.16
N TYR A 48 -7.28 -9.00 -9.24
CA TYR A 48 -8.01 -10.27 -9.21
C TYR A 48 -8.88 -10.45 -10.46
N VAL A 49 -9.55 -9.38 -10.92
CA VAL A 49 -10.26 -9.40 -12.21
C VAL A 49 -9.30 -9.68 -13.38
N GLN A 50 -8.11 -9.08 -13.37
CA GLN A 50 -7.09 -9.37 -14.38
C GLN A 50 -6.65 -10.83 -14.34
N GLN A 51 -6.41 -11.38 -13.14
CA GLN A 51 -6.09 -12.80 -12.95
C GLN A 51 -7.18 -13.71 -13.54
N ALA A 52 -8.45 -13.42 -13.25
CA ALA A 52 -9.57 -14.15 -13.81
C ALA A 52 -9.58 -14.12 -15.35
N GLY A 53 -9.27 -12.96 -15.94
CA GLY A 53 -9.13 -12.82 -17.39
C GLY A 53 -8.00 -13.67 -18.01
N ILE A 54 -6.87 -13.78 -17.31
CA ILE A 54 -5.73 -14.63 -17.69
C ILE A 54 -6.14 -16.12 -17.65
N LEU A 55 -6.80 -16.52 -16.57
CA LEU A 55 -7.29 -17.89 -16.36
C LEU A 55 -8.51 -18.25 -17.23
N GLY A 56 -9.15 -17.26 -17.86
CA GLY A 56 -10.35 -17.46 -18.65
C GLY A 56 -11.62 -17.68 -17.81
N VAL A 57 -11.63 -17.26 -16.55
CA VAL A 57 -12.80 -17.32 -15.66
C VAL A 57 -13.72 -16.11 -15.94
N PRO A 58 -14.94 -16.32 -16.47
CA PRO A 58 -15.84 -15.22 -16.81
C PRO A 58 -16.59 -14.67 -15.60
N GLY A 59 -17.15 -13.46 -15.72
CA GLY A 59 -18.12 -12.92 -14.77
C GLY A 59 -17.54 -12.32 -13.48
N ILE A 60 -16.21 -12.34 -13.31
CA ILE A 60 -15.55 -11.70 -12.17
C ILE A 60 -15.52 -10.19 -12.34
N THR A 61 -15.94 -9.45 -11.31
CA THR A 61 -15.94 -7.97 -11.29
C THR A 61 -15.36 -7.48 -9.98
N ALA A 62 -14.71 -6.31 -9.99
CA ALA A 62 -14.11 -5.74 -8.77
C ALA A 62 -15.15 -5.52 -7.66
N ALA A 63 -16.38 -5.14 -8.02
CA ALA A 63 -17.49 -5.01 -7.07
C ALA A 63 -17.94 -6.37 -6.49
N GLY A 64 -17.92 -7.44 -7.30
CA GLY A 64 -18.25 -8.79 -6.84
C GLY A 64 -17.18 -9.39 -5.92
N ILE A 65 -15.91 -9.00 -6.09
CA ILE A 65 -14.83 -9.37 -5.15
C ILE A 65 -15.07 -8.74 -3.77
N ASP A 66 -15.67 -7.56 -3.71
CA ASP A 66 -16.02 -6.85 -2.46
C ASP A 66 -14.86 -6.85 -1.45
N ALA A 67 -13.66 -6.51 -1.94
CA ALA A 67 -12.46 -6.52 -1.14
C ALA A 67 -12.52 -5.42 -0.08
N SER A 68 -12.13 -5.77 1.15
CA SER A 68 -11.95 -4.84 2.25
C SER A 68 -10.64 -5.15 3.00
N ALA A 69 -10.05 -4.12 3.57
CA ALA A 69 -8.79 -4.20 4.29
C ALA A 69 -8.97 -3.67 5.71
N HIS A 70 -8.38 -4.35 6.69
CA HIS A 70 -8.15 -3.81 8.01
C HIS A 70 -6.66 -3.85 8.32
N CYS A 71 -6.04 -2.68 8.46
CA CYS A 71 -4.59 -2.57 8.53
C CYS A 71 -4.09 -2.05 9.89
N ASP A 72 -2.91 -2.51 10.27
CA ASP A 72 -2.10 -1.95 11.34
C ASP A 72 -0.63 -1.86 10.93
N ARG A 73 0.12 -0.98 11.58
CA ARG A 73 1.54 -0.78 11.37
C ARG A 73 2.28 -1.06 12.67
N GLY A 74 3.17 -2.05 12.68
CA GLY A 74 4.03 -2.32 13.83
C GLY A 74 3.30 -2.75 15.11
N GLY A 75 2.01 -3.09 15.03
CA GLY A 75 1.19 -3.61 16.12
C GLY A 75 0.54 -2.56 17.04
N PRO A 76 -0.18 -2.99 18.09
CA PRO A 76 -1.15 -2.16 18.84
C PRO A 76 -0.61 -0.91 19.56
N LYS A 77 0.70 -0.75 19.66
CA LYS A 77 1.36 0.35 20.39
C LYS A 77 2.08 1.33 19.45
N VAL A 78 2.00 1.09 18.15
CA VAL A 78 2.59 1.93 17.11
C VAL A 78 1.44 2.66 16.41
N ALA A 79 1.62 3.95 16.15
CA ALA A 79 0.63 4.71 15.40
C ALA A 79 0.65 4.24 13.94
N ASP A 80 -0.54 4.07 13.33
CA ASP A 80 -0.69 3.64 11.94
C ASP A 80 -0.47 4.79 10.96
N VAL A 81 0.76 5.28 11.00
CA VAL A 81 1.24 6.38 10.17
C VAL A 81 2.65 6.13 9.67
N GLY A 82 2.95 6.69 8.50
CA GLY A 82 4.28 6.71 7.89
C GLY A 82 4.59 5.52 6.98
N SER A 83 5.63 5.70 6.17
CA SER A 83 6.21 4.66 5.32
C SER A 83 6.88 3.55 6.16
N GLY A 84 7.03 2.35 5.59
CA GLY A 84 7.69 1.23 6.25
C GLY A 84 7.30 -0.13 5.66
N ALA A 85 8.05 -1.16 6.04
CA ALA A 85 7.79 -2.57 5.69
C ALA A 85 7.02 -3.33 6.78
N ASP A 86 6.48 -2.59 7.75
CA ASP A 86 5.83 -3.10 8.97
C ASP A 86 4.31 -2.95 8.92
N TRP A 87 3.73 -2.75 7.73
CA TRP A 87 2.29 -2.71 7.51
C TRP A 87 1.74 -4.11 7.30
N ILE A 88 0.74 -4.47 8.09
CA ILE A 88 0.02 -5.74 8.00
C ILE A 88 -1.46 -5.43 7.80
N CYS A 89 -2.06 -6.03 6.78
CA CYS A 89 -3.47 -5.85 6.47
C CYS A 89 -4.18 -7.20 6.45
N MET A 90 -5.21 -7.35 7.27
CA MET A 90 -6.16 -8.45 7.13
C MET A 90 -7.16 -8.10 6.03
N MET A 91 -7.01 -8.76 4.89
CA MET A 91 -7.91 -8.63 3.75
C MET A 91 -9.07 -9.60 3.89
N THR A 92 -10.27 -9.14 3.55
CA THR A 92 -11.46 -9.99 3.33
C THR A 92 -11.99 -9.74 1.93
N PHE A 93 -12.30 -10.79 1.17
CA PHE A 93 -12.79 -10.71 -0.20
C PHE A 93 -13.57 -11.96 -0.57
N HIS A 94 -14.33 -11.91 -1.66
CA HIS A 94 -15.00 -13.07 -2.25
C HIS A 94 -14.16 -13.63 -3.40
N ASP A 95 -14.02 -14.95 -3.46
CA ASP A 95 -13.37 -15.65 -4.58
C ASP A 95 -14.31 -15.82 -5.78
N ASP A 96 -13.81 -16.50 -6.81
CA ASP A 96 -14.57 -16.84 -8.03
C ASP A 96 -15.81 -17.72 -7.79
N GLN A 97 -15.87 -18.38 -6.63
CA GLN A 97 -17.02 -19.17 -6.16
C GLN A 97 -17.92 -18.39 -5.19
N HIS A 98 -17.72 -17.08 -5.05
CA HIS A 98 -18.42 -16.20 -4.11
C HIS A 98 -18.25 -16.64 -2.65
N LYS A 99 -17.16 -17.32 -2.31
CA LYS A 99 -16.84 -17.67 -0.93
C LYS A 99 -15.98 -16.59 -0.31
N VAL A 100 -16.30 -16.23 0.92
CA VAL A 100 -15.49 -15.29 1.71
C VAL A 100 -14.15 -15.92 2.04
N GLN A 101 -13.08 -15.21 1.69
CA GLN A 101 -11.70 -15.50 2.01
C GLN A 101 -11.16 -14.41 2.94
N THR A 102 -10.29 -14.82 3.86
CA THR A 102 -9.58 -13.89 4.75
C THR A 102 -8.11 -14.22 4.77
N GLY A 103 -7.26 -13.24 4.50
CA GLY A 103 -5.81 -13.43 4.38
C GLY A 103 -5.00 -12.27 4.93
N LYS A 104 -3.82 -12.57 5.45
CA LYS A 104 -2.84 -11.57 5.86
C LYS A 104 -2.03 -11.11 4.66
N PHE A 105 -2.07 -9.82 4.38
CA PHE A 105 -1.25 -9.15 3.38
C PHE A 105 -0.18 -8.32 4.07
N GLU A 106 1.05 -8.41 3.60
CA GLU A 106 2.19 -7.66 4.12
C GLU A 106 2.57 -6.58 3.12
N LEU A 107 2.75 -5.35 3.59
CA LEU A 107 2.96 -4.18 2.76
C LEU A 107 4.29 -3.51 3.09
N GLN A 108 5.00 -3.12 2.03
CA GLN A 108 6.10 -2.17 2.10
C GLN A 108 5.70 -0.86 1.43
N ILE A 109 5.46 0.16 2.23
CA ILE A 109 5.10 1.51 1.77
C ILE A 109 6.34 2.38 1.73
N LYS A 110 6.60 3.02 0.59
CA LYS A 110 7.71 3.94 0.34
C LYS A 110 7.32 5.39 0.68
N ALA A 111 8.33 6.25 0.83
CA ALA A 111 8.14 7.66 1.19
C ALA A 111 7.38 8.48 0.12
N ASP A 112 7.38 8.00 -1.13
CA ASP A 112 6.63 8.59 -2.26
C ASP A 112 5.16 8.10 -2.32
N SER A 113 4.67 7.44 -1.26
CA SER A 113 3.32 6.86 -1.18
C SER A 113 3.02 5.75 -2.18
N THR A 114 4.04 5.12 -2.77
CA THR A 114 3.88 3.83 -3.46
C THR A 114 4.04 2.67 -2.48
N PHE A 115 3.48 1.51 -2.79
CA PHE A 115 3.61 0.32 -1.97
C PHE A 115 3.79 -0.94 -2.81
N VAL A 116 4.42 -1.94 -2.21
CA VAL A 116 4.40 -3.34 -2.65
C VAL A 116 3.57 -4.13 -1.64
N ALA A 117 2.69 -5.00 -2.11
CA ALA A 117 1.86 -5.86 -1.26
C ALA A 117 2.03 -7.32 -1.67
N GLY A 118 2.19 -8.22 -0.70
CA GLY A 118 2.22 -9.67 -0.90
C GLY A 118 1.17 -10.37 -0.05
N GLY A 119 0.55 -11.41 -0.60
CA GLY A 119 -0.52 -12.17 0.08
C GLY A 119 -0.25 -13.68 0.20
N PRO A 120 -1.12 -14.44 0.88
CA PRO A 120 -0.91 -15.86 1.11
C PRO A 120 -1.15 -16.68 -0.15
N SER A 121 -0.12 -17.34 -0.68
CA SER A 121 -0.21 -18.11 -1.94
C SER A 121 -1.29 -19.19 -1.96
N LYS A 122 -1.69 -19.71 -0.79
CA LYS A 122 -2.80 -20.66 -0.66
C LYS A 122 -4.17 -20.06 -1.07
N LEU A 123 -4.32 -18.74 -0.97
CA LEU A 123 -5.57 -18.03 -1.30
C LEU A 123 -5.53 -17.40 -2.69
N ILE A 124 -4.38 -16.88 -3.10
CA ILE A 124 -4.24 -16.04 -4.31
C ILE A 124 -3.42 -16.69 -5.43
N GLY A 125 -2.93 -17.91 -5.21
CA GLY A 125 -2.11 -18.65 -6.17
C GLY A 125 -0.61 -18.44 -6.01
N LEU A 126 0.16 -19.14 -6.84
CA LEU A 126 1.63 -19.05 -6.89
C LEU A 126 2.08 -17.82 -7.70
N VAL A 127 3.40 -17.57 -7.71
CA VAL A 127 4.03 -16.47 -8.46
C VAL A 127 3.73 -16.50 -9.96
N THR A 128 3.51 -17.68 -10.52
CA THR A 128 3.05 -17.89 -11.89
C THR A 128 1.73 -18.62 -11.91
N ILE A 129 0.95 -18.36 -12.95
CA ILE A 129 -0.28 -19.06 -13.29
C ILE A 129 -0.22 -19.48 -14.76
N THR A 130 -0.83 -20.60 -15.09
CA THR A 130 -0.97 -21.04 -16.48
C THR A 130 -2.20 -20.36 -17.08
N ASP A 131 -1.98 -19.55 -18.11
CA ASP A 131 -3.06 -18.87 -18.81
C ASP A 131 -3.96 -19.84 -19.60
N LYS A 132 -5.09 -19.34 -20.11
CA LYS A 132 -6.04 -20.12 -20.92
C LYS A 132 -5.47 -20.72 -22.21
N THR A 133 -4.27 -20.33 -22.64
CA THR A 133 -3.56 -20.88 -23.81
C THR A 133 -2.53 -21.95 -23.43
N GLY A 134 -2.32 -22.18 -22.13
CA GLY A 134 -1.33 -23.12 -21.60
C GLY A 134 0.05 -22.49 -21.35
N THR A 135 0.16 -21.16 -21.38
CA THR A 135 1.44 -20.46 -21.15
C THR A 135 1.54 -20.01 -19.70
N ASP A 136 2.67 -20.27 -19.05
CA ASP A 136 2.93 -19.75 -17.71
C ASP A 136 3.26 -18.25 -17.78
N VAL A 137 2.48 -17.47 -17.04
CA VAL A 137 2.59 -16.01 -16.96
C VAL A 137 2.66 -15.55 -15.50
N PRO A 138 3.19 -14.34 -15.21
CA PRO A 138 3.16 -13.79 -13.86
C PRO A 138 1.73 -13.69 -13.31
N ASN A 139 1.56 -14.07 -12.05
CA ASN A 139 0.30 -13.92 -11.35
C ASN A 139 0.16 -12.49 -10.80
N PRO A 140 -0.81 -11.68 -11.29
CA PRO A 140 -0.90 -10.27 -10.93
C PRO A 140 -1.24 -10.01 -9.46
N VAL A 141 -1.75 -10.99 -8.72
CA VAL A 141 -2.12 -10.82 -7.30
C VAL A 141 -1.08 -11.39 -6.32
N PHE A 142 -0.08 -12.13 -6.78
CA PHE A 142 0.92 -12.80 -5.91
C PHE A 142 1.73 -11.78 -5.09
N GLU A 143 2.32 -10.82 -5.78
CA GLU A 143 2.98 -9.65 -5.24
C GLU A 143 2.72 -8.51 -6.23
N PHE A 144 2.25 -7.37 -5.75
CA PHE A 144 1.82 -6.29 -6.63
C PHE A 144 2.15 -4.91 -6.08
N ASP A 145 2.36 -3.99 -7.01
CA ASP A 145 2.57 -2.59 -6.73
C ASP A 145 1.26 -1.82 -6.68
N GLY A 146 1.24 -0.75 -5.89
CA GLY A 146 0.16 0.23 -5.88
C GLY A 146 0.64 1.59 -5.40
N ALA A 147 -0.28 2.55 -5.37
CA ALA A 147 -0.03 3.88 -4.85
C ALA A 147 -1.21 4.37 -4.02
N LEU A 148 -0.92 5.11 -2.95
CA LEU A 148 -1.95 5.79 -2.17
C LEU A 148 -2.49 6.97 -2.99
N ASN A 149 -3.81 7.15 -3.02
CA ASN A 149 -4.42 8.30 -3.69
C ASN A 149 -3.88 9.60 -3.07
N PRO A 150 -3.25 10.51 -3.84
CA PRO A 150 -2.70 11.75 -3.31
C PRO A 150 -3.77 12.71 -2.76
N ASN A 151 -5.03 12.56 -3.15
CA ASN A 151 -6.10 13.52 -2.82
C ASN A 151 -6.99 13.10 -1.63
N GLY A 152 -6.77 11.90 -1.07
CA GLY A 152 -7.74 11.28 -0.15
C GLY A 152 -8.92 10.68 -0.89
#